data_AF-A0A1D6H4M4-F1
#
_entry.id   AF-A0A1D6H4M4-F1
#
_cell.length_a   1.000
_cell.length_b   1.000
_cell.length_c   1.000
_cell.angle_alpha   90.00
_cell.angle_beta   90.00
_cell.angle_gamma   90.00
#
_symmetry.space_group_name_H-M   'P 1'
#
loop_
_entity.id
_entity.type
_entity.pdbx_description
1 polymer ?
#
loop_
_entity_poly.entity_id
_entity_poly.type
_entity_poly.pdbx_seq_one_letter_code
_entity_poly.pdbx_strand_id
1 'polypeptide(L)'
;MIYAISGEVPDEPVVSKMSGLLFERRLIERYIEDHSKCPITKEELTMDDIVPIKTNKVVKPRPLQATSIPGLLGIFQNEWDVLMLSNFALERQLHTARQELSHALYQARGLKKHLKRLNKPKHWMLDKLGGAF
;
A
#
# COMPACT_ATOMS: atom_id res chain seq x y z
N MET A 1 -18.70 -5.56 -7.38
CA MET A 1 -18.06 -4.23 -7.33
C MET A 1 -17.28 -4.16 -6.03
N ILE A 2 -16.00 -3.82 -6.10
CA ILE A 2 -15.05 -3.99 -4.99
C ILE A 2 -14.54 -2.60 -4.56
N TYR A 3 -14.47 -2.36 -3.25
CA TYR A 3 -13.92 -1.15 -2.64
C TYR A 3 -12.45 -0.97 -3.01
N ALA A 4 -12.09 0.20 -3.51
CA ALA A 4 -10.77 0.46 -4.08
C ALA A 4 -9.59 0.36 -3.08
N ILE A 5 -9.88 0.33 -1.77
CA ILE A 5 -8.86 0.29 -0.71
C ILE A 5 -8.80 -1.06 0.01
N SER A 6 -9.93 -1.65 0.45
CA SER A 6 -9.90 -2.91 1.22
C SER A 6 -10.28 -4.16 0.43
N GLY A 7 -10.74 -4.04 -0.82
CA GLY A 7 -11.10 -5.23 -1.59
C GLY A 7 -12.45 -5.86 -1.18
N GLU A 8 -13.23 -5.20 -0.30
CA GLU A 8 -14.52 -5.70 0.17
C GLU A 8 -15.70 -5.06 -0.57
N VAL A 9 -16.90 -5.64 -0.41
CA VAL A 9 -18.13 -5.01 -0.92
C VAL A 9 -18.57 -3.98 0.12
N PRO A 10 -18.60 -2.69 -0.22
CA PRO A 10 -19.01 -1.65 0.71
C PRO A 10 -20.50 -1.74 1.05
N ASP A 11 -20.84 -1.48 2.31
CA ASP A 11 -22.22 -1.47 2.80
C ASP A 11 -22.96 -0.22 2.31
N GLU A 12 -22.29 0.93 2.38
CA GLU A 12 -22.76 2.19 1.81
C GLU A 12 -21.80 2.67 0.70
N PRO A 13 -21.96 2.18 -0.54
CA PRO A 13 -21.11 2.56 -1.65
C PRO A 13 -21.34 4.01 -2.05
N VAL A 14 -20.25 4.77 -2.10
CA VAL A 14 -20.23 6.13 -2.62
C VAL A 14 -19.17 6.24 -3.72
N VAL A 15 -19.44 7.03 -4.75
CA VAL A 15 -18.48 7.26 -5.84
C VAL A 15 -18.03 8.71 -5.83
N SER A 16 -16.73 8.91 -6.02
CA SER A 16 -16.16 10.23 -6.29
C SER A 16 -16.42 10.62 -7.74
N LYS A 17 -17.00 11.80 -7.97
CA LYS A 17 -17.23 12.33 -9.34
C LYS A 17 -15.95 12.53 -10.14
N MET A 18 -14.84 12.85 -9.47
CA MET A 18 -13.57 13.16 -10.12
C MET A 18 -12.80 11.89 -10.53
N SER A 19 -12.65 10.95 -9.61
CA SER A 19 -11.86 9.73 -9.85
C SER A 19 -12.68 8.57 -10.41
N GLY A 20 -14.02 8.60 -10.28
CA GLY A 20 -14.91 7.50 -10.65
C GLY A 20 -14.72 6.24 -9.80
N LEU A 21 -13.95 6.33 -8.71
CA LEU A 21 -13.65 5.22 -7.82
C LEU A 21 -14.73 5.06 -6.77
N LEU A 22 -14.94 3.80 -6.36
CA LEU A 22 -15.97 3.39 -5.44
C LEU A 22 -15.39 3.24 -4.02
N PHE A 23 -15.97 3.99 -3.10
CA PHE A 23 -15.57 4.09 -1.70
C PHE A 23 -16.68 3.67 -0.74
N GLU A 24 -16.32 3.33 0.49
CA GLU A 24 -17.24 3.20 1.63
C GLU A 24 -17.48 4.59 2.23
N ARG A 25 -18.75 4.98 2.42
CA ARG A 25 -19.13 6.32 2.91
C ARG A 25 -18.36 6.75 4.16
N ARG A 26 -18.38 5.92 5.21
CA ARG A 26 -17.77 6.23 6.51
C ARG A 26 -16.26 6.50 6.42
N LEU A 27 -15.57 5.78 5.53
CA LEU A 27 -14.12 5.86 5.41
C LEU A 27 -13.69 7.07 4.59
N ILE A 28 -14.41 7.38 3.50
CA ILE A 28 -14.07 8.53 2.65
C ILE A 28 -14.43 9.85 3.32
N GLU A 29 -15.56 9.93 4.05
CA GLU A 29 -15.95 11.13 4.79
C GLU A 29 -14.88 11.51 5.82
N ARG A 30 -14.44 10.54 6.63
CA ARG A 30 -13.35 10.76 7.60
C ARG A 30 -12.04 11.14 6.93
N TYR A 31 -11.70 10.54 5.79
CA TYR A 31 -10.45 10.87 5.08
C TYR A 31 -10.47 12.29 4.50
N ILE A 32 -11.63 12.76 4.02
CA ILE A 32 -11.81 14.12 3.51
C ILE A 32 -11.73 15.15 4.64
N GLU A 33 -12.28 14.85 5.82
CA GLU A 33 -12.13 15.70 7.00
C GLU A 33 -10.66 15.90 7.39
N ASP A 34 -9.86 14.82 7.34
CA ASP A 34 -8.46 14.87 7.78
C ASP A 34 -7.50 15.44 6.72
N HIS A 35 -7.74 15.16 5.42
CA HIS A 35 -6.75 15.41 4.35
C HIS A 35 -7.29 16.21 3.15
N SER A 36 -8.61 16.39 3.04
CA SER A 36 -9.31 17.08 1.93
C SER A 36 -8.85 16.68 0.52
N LYS A 37 -8.42 15.42 0.37
CA LYS A 37 -7.86 14.85 -0.86
C LYS A 37 -8.38 13.45 -1.08
N CYS A 38 -8.27 12.95 -2.30
CA CYS A 38 -8.57 11.57 -2.64
C CYS A 38 -7.43 10.62 -2.19
N PRO A 39 -7.72 9.49 -1.52
CA PRO A 39 -6.70 8.58 -1.01
C PRO A 39 -5.89 7.87 -2.11
N ILE A 40 -6.41 7.81 -3.35
CA ILE A 40 -5.77 7.09 -4.46
C ILE A 40 -5.18 8.07 -5.48
N THR A 41 -5.98 9.00 -6.00
CA THR A 41 -5.52 9.96 -7.03
C THR A 41 -4.79 11.17 -6.45
N LYS A 42 -4.93 11.44 -5.14
CA LYS A 42 -4.40 12.61 -4.43
C LYS A 42 -4.93 13.96 -4.93
N GLU A 43 -5.99 13.94 -5.73
CA GLU A 43 -6.70 15.13 -6.18
C GLU A 43 -7.54 15.72 -5.05
N GLU A 44 -7.84 17.02 -5.12
CA GLU A 44 -8.72 17.67 -4.15
C GLU A 44 -10.13 17.10 -4.27
N LEU A 45 -10.71 16.72 -3.12
CA LEU A 45 -12.02 16.09 -3.06
C LEU A 45 -12.79 16.67 -1.89
N THR A 46 -13.99 17.17 -2.18
CA THR A 46 -14.89 17.72 -1.15
C THR A 46 -16.07 16.78 -0.89
N MET A 47 -16.77 16.99 0.23
CA MET A 47 -17.93 16.17 0.62
C MET A 47 -19.04 16.19 -0.45
N ASP A 48 -19.22 17.32 -1.13
CA ASP A 48 -20.26 17.51 -2.16
C ASP A 48 -19.94 16.77 -3.47
N ASP A 49 -18.69 16.34 -3.65
CA ASP A 49 -18.24 15.59 -4.83
C ASP A 49 -18.46 14.09 -4.71
N ILE A 50 -18.98 13.64 -3.57
CA ILE A 50 -19.29 12.25 -3.29
C ILE A 50 -20.77 11.98 -3.60
N VAL A 51 -21.04 10.95 -4.40
CA VAL A 51 -22.41 10.55 -4.76
C VAL A 51 -22.71 9.16 -4.21
N PRO A 52 -23.76 9.00 -3.37
CA PRO A 52 -24.17 7.69 -2.91
C PRO A 52 -24.81 6.89 -4.05
N ILE A 53 -24.42 5.61 -4.15
CA ILE A 53 -25.00 4.69 -5.12
C ILE A 53 -25.96 3.76 -4.38
N LYS A 54 -27.20 3.65 -4.88
CA LYS A 54 -28.11 2.61 -4.41
C LYS A 54 -27.76 1.30 -5.11
N THR A 55 -27.06 0.42 -4.41
CA THR A 55 -26.82 -0.96 -4.85
C THR A 55 -27.82 -1.91 -4.20
N ASN A 56 -28.05 -3.06 -4.83
CA ASN A 56 -28.84 -4.12 -4.22
C ASN A 56 -28.00 -4.75 -3.10
N LYS A 57 -28.51 -4.77 -1.86
CA LYS A 57 -27.78 -5.29 -0.70
C LYS A 57 -27.50 -6.77 -0.89
N VAL A 58 -26.29 -7.12 -1.31
CA VAL A 58 -25.81 -8.50 -1.29
C VAL A 58 -25.41 -8.81 0.14
N VAL A 59 -26.40 -9.18 0.96
CA VAL A 59 -26.16 -9.58 2.34
C VAL A 59 -25.48 -10.95 2.32
N LYS A 60 -24.23 -11.02 2.78
CA LYS A 60 -23.59 -12.32 3.04
C LYS A 60 -24.44 -13.04 4.09
N PRO A 61 -24.92 -14.28 3.84
CA PRO A 61 -25.72 -15.00 4.81
C PRO A 61 -24.93 -15.14 6.12
N ARG A 62 -25.60 -14.82 7.24
CA ARG A 62 -24.99 -14.87 8.57
C ARG A 62 -24.44 -16.29 8.82
N PRO A 63 -23.15 -16.44 9.17
CA PRO A 63 -22.59 -17.74 9.50
C PRO A 63 -23.28 -18.30 10.75
N LEU A 64 -23.60 -19.60 10.74
CA LEU A 64 -24.37 -20.29 11.80
C LEU A 64 -23.74 -20.16 13.20
N GLN A 65 -22.42 -19.94 13.26
CA GLN A 65 -21.65 -19.72 14.50
C GLN A 65 -21.91 -18.36 15.15
N ALA A 66 -22.48 -17.38 14.43
CA ALA A 66 -22.79 -16.03 14.94
C ALA A 66 -24.14 -15.93 15.68
N THR A 67 -24.59 -17.03 16.28
CA THR A 67 -25.89 -17.16 16.97
C THR A 67 -25.76 -17.24 18.50
N SER A 68 -24.55 -17.46 19.02
CA SER A 68 -24.28 -17.54 20.45
C SER A 68 -23.07 -16.67 20.83
N ILE A 69 -23.03 -16.18 22.08
CA ILE A 69 -21.91 -15.38 22.60
C ILE A 69 -20.57 -16.14 22.46
N PRO A 70 -20.47 -17.45 22.81
CA PRO A 70 -19.23 -18.20 22.58
C PRO A 70 -18.85 -18.30 21.10
N GLY A 71 -19.84 -18.46 20.20
CA GLY A 71 -19.58 -18.51 18.77
C GLY A 71 -19.10 -17.18 18.19
N LEU A 72 -19.60 -16.04 18.68
CA LEU A 72 -19.09 -14.72 18.32
C LEU A 72 -17.65 -14.51 18.80
N LEU A 73 -17.32 -14.93 20.03
CA LEU A 73 -15.94 -14.87 20.54
C LEU A 73 -14.99 -15.72 19.70
N GLY A 74 -15.43 -16.91 19.27
CA GLY A 74 -14.65 -17.76 18.36
C GLY A 74 -14.39 -17.09 17.00
N ILE A 75 -15.39 -16.42 16.42
CA ILE A 75 -15.23 -15.65 15.18
C ILE A 75 -14.22 -14.51 15.38
N PHE A 76 -14.35 -13.73 16.45
CA PHE A 76 -13.40 -12.65 16.74
C PHE A 76 -11.98 -13.17 16.94
N GLN A 77 -11.81 -14.28 17.66
CA GLN A 77 -10.50 -14.90 17.85
C GLN A 77 -9.88 -15.29 16.51
N ASN A 78 -10.65 -15.96 15.64
CA ASN A 78 -10.18 -16.36 14.32
C ASN A 78 -9.80 -15.16 13.45
N GLU A 79 -10.62 -14.10 13.43
CA GLU A 79 -10.32 -12.88 12.67
C GLU A 79 -9.05 -12.18 13.18
N TRP A 80 -8.88 -12.12 14.51
CA TRP A 80 -7.69 -11.58 15.14
C TRP A 80 -6.44 -12.39 14.81
N ASP A 81 -6.52 -13.72 14.85
CA ASP A 81 -5.41 -14.61 14.52
C ASP A 81 -4.99 -14.42 13.05
N VAL A 82 -5.95 -14.33 12.13
CA VAL A 82 -5.68 -14.04 10.71
C VAL A 82 -5.04 -12.66 10.54
N LEU A 83 -5.57 -11.63 11.19
CA LEU A 83 -5.02 -10.27 11.12
C LEU A 83 -3.59 -10.24 11.63
N MET A 84 -3.31 -10.86 12.78
CA MET A 84 -1.98 -10.92 13.39
C MET A 84 -0.97 -11.62 12.48
N LEU A 85 -1.32 -12.79 11.93
CA LEU A 85 -0.47 -13.52 10.98
C LEU A 85 -0.22 -12.71 9.71
N SER A 86 -1.24 -12.02 9.19
CA SER A 86 -1.10 -11.18 7.99
C SER A 86 -0.18 -9.98 8.24
N ASN A 87 -0.31 -9.32 9.39
CA ASN A 87 0.55 -8.19 9.76
C ASN A 87 2.00 -8.62 9.93
N PHE A 88 2.23 -9.74 10.62
CA PHE A 88 3.57 -10.30 10.77
C PHE A 88 4.21 -10.66 9.40
N ALA A 89 3.43 -11.25 8.49
CA ALA A 89 3.90 -11.55 7.14
C ALA A 89 4.27 -10.27 6.36
N LEU A 90 3.45 -9.21 6.46
CA LEU A 90 3.71 -7.91 5.84
C LEU A 90 4.97 -7.24 6.41
N GLU A 91 5.15 -7.25 7.73
CA GLU A 91 6.36 -6.72 8.38
C GLU A 91 7.60 -7.46 7.90
N ARG A 92 7.54 -8.79 7.81
CA ARG A 92 8.64 -9.61 7.29
C ARG A 92 8.95 -9.28 5.83
N GLN A 93 7.94 -9.11 4.98
CA GLN A 93 8.11 -8.70 3.58
C GLN A 93 8.77 -7.31 3.48
N LEU A 94 8.33 -6.35 4.29
CA LEU A 94 8.91 -5.01 4.33
C LEU A 94 10.40 -5.07 4.74
N HIS A 95 10.74 -5.82 5.78
CA HIS A 95 12.13 -6.00 6.20
C HIS A 95 13.00 -6.61 5.09
N THR A 96 12.47 -7.62 4.41
CA THR A 96 13.16 -8.29 3.29
C THR A 96 13.38 -7.33 2.12
N ALA A 97 12.32 -6.64 1.68
CA ALA A 97 12.38 -5.65 0.60
C ALA A 97 13.36 -4.51 0.92
N ARG A 98 13.42 -4.07 2.18
CA ARG A 98 14.39 -3.05 2.62
C ARG A 98 15.83 -3.55 2.53
N GLN A 99 16.08 -4.81 2.90
CA GLN A 99 17.41 -5.42 2.81
C GLN A 99 17.83 -5.59 1.34
N GLU A 100 16.94 -6.09 0.49
CA GLU A 100 17.17 -6.23 -0.95
C GLU A 100 17.45 -4.88 -1.62
N LEU A 101 16.65 -3.85 -1.31
CA LEU A 101 16.86 -2.49 -1.81
C LEU A 101 18.20 -1.91 -1.34
N SER A 102 18.57 -2.11 -0.07
CA SER A 102 19.86 -1.65 0.46
C SER A 102 21.04 -2.31 -0.26
N HIS A 103 20.95 -3.61 -0.49
CA HIS A 103 21.95 -4.37 -1.24
C HIS A 103 22.04 -3.90 -2.71
N ALA A 104 20.91 -3.73 -3.39
CA ALA A 104 20.85 -3.21 -4.76
C ALA A 104 21.46 -1.81 -4.88
N LEU A 105 21.16 -0.91 -3.93
CA LEU A 105 21.76 0.43 -3.90
C LEU A 105 23.27 0.39 -3.66
N TYR A 106 23.76 -0.51 -2.80
CA TYR A 106 25.19 -0.70 -2.58
C TYR A 106 25.91 -1.16 -3.85
N GLN A 107 25.37 -2.17 -4.52
CA GLN A 107 25.89 -2.66 -5.80
C GLN A 107 25.88 -1.57 -6.87
N ALA A 108 24.77 -0.83 -7.03
CA ALA A 108 24.65 0.26 -7.98
C ALA A 108 25.70 1.36 -7.74
N ARG A 109 26.03 1.69 -6.48
CA ARG A 109 27.12 2.62 -6.16
C ARG A 109 28.48 2.08 -6.58
N GLY A 110 28.75 0.79 -6.37
CA GLY A 110 29.97 0.13 -6.82
C GLY A 110 30.13 0.18 -8.34
N LEU A 111 29.08 -0.20 -9.08
CA LEU A 111 29.05 -0.14 -10.55
C LEU A 111 29.24 1.28 -11.08
N LYS A 112 28.58 2.29 -10.49
CA LYS A 112 28.79 3.70 -10.86
C LYS A 112 30.24 4.15 -10.65
N LYS A 113 30.89 3.73 -9.56
CA LYS A 113 32.33 4.01 -9.34
C LYS A 113 33.20 3.32 -10.39
N HIS A 114 32.87 2.08 -10.76
CA HIS A 114 33.59 1.33 -11.78
C HIS A 114 33.46 1.99 -13.16
N LEU A 115 32.25 2.36 -13.58
CA LEU A 115 32.01 3.09 -14.82
C LEU A 115 32.75 4.43 -14.86
N LYS A 116 32.74 5.19 -13.76
CA LYS A 116 33.54 6.42 -13.64
C LYS A 116 35.04 6.17 -13.81
N ARG A 117 35.57 4.99 -13.43
CA ARG A 117 36.98 4.66 -13.68
C ARG A 117 37.23 4.31 -15.14
N LEU A 118 36.32 3.57 -15.77
CA LEU A 118 36.41 3.21 -17.19
C LEU A 118 36.32 4.44 -18.11
N ASN A 119 35.48 5.42 -17.77
CA ASN A 119 35.34 6.66 -18.54
C ASN A 119 36.45 7.70 -18.29
N LYS A 120 37.44 7.41 -17.44
CA LYS A 120 38.52 8.38 -17.20
C LYS A 120 39.47 8.42 -18.40
N PRO A 121 39.95 9.62 -18.76
CA PRO A 121 40.86 9.76 -19.89
C PRO A 121 42.20 9.06 -19.63
N LYS A 122 42.84 8.55 -20.68
CA LYS A 122 44.06 7.74 -20.59
C LYS A 122 45.19 8.42 -19.79
N HIS A 123 45.36 9.74 -19.94
CA HIS A 123 46.39 10.49 -19.19
C HIS A 123 46.17 10.43 -17.67
N TRP A 124 44.91 10.40 -17.21
CA TRP A 124 44.57 10.28 -15.80
C TRP A 124 44.94 8.89 -15.24
N MET A 125 44.82 7.84 -16.05
CA MET A 125 45.26 6.49 -15.66
C MET A 125 46.78 6.39 -15.62
N LEU A 126 47.47 7.03 -16.56
CA LEU A 126 48.94 7.07 -16.60
C LEU A 126 49.52 7.84 -15.42
N ASP A 127 48.94 8.97 -15.03
CA ASP A 127 49.33 9.74 -13.83
C ASP A 127 49.16 8.92 -12.55
N LYS A 128 48.09 8.13 -12.45
CA LYS A 128 47.86 7.22 -11.30
C LYS A 128 48.81 6.02 -11.25
N LEU A 129 49.38 5.58 -12.37
CA LEU A 129 50.33 4.48 -12.45
C LEU A 129 51.79 4.96 -12.39
N GLY A 130 52.08 6.17 -12.86
CA GLY A 130 53.42 6.76 -12.92
C GLY A 130 53.89 7.40 -11.62
N GLY A 131 53.00 7.67 -10.66
CA GLY A 131 53.34 8.25 -9.35
C GLY A 131 53.81 7.23 -8.29
N ALA A 132 54.30 6.07 -8.69
CA ALA A 132 54.80 5.03 -7.80
C ALA A 132 56.17 4.51 -8.24
N PHE A 133 57.16 5.40 -8.36
CA PHE A 133 58.59 5.14 -8.15
C PHE A 133 59.27 6.44 -7.71
#